data_AF-A0A1J5C8T2-F1
#
_entry.id   AF-A0A1J5C8T2-F1
#
_cell.length_a   1.000
_cell.length_b   1.000
_cell.length_c   1.000
_cell.angle_alpha   90.00
_cell.angle_beta   90.00
_cell.angle_gamma   90.00
#
_symmetry.space_group_name_H-M   'P 1'
#
loop_
_entity.id
_entity.type
_entity.pdbx_description
1 polymer ?
#
loop_
_entity_poly.entity_id
_entity_poly.type
_entity_poly.pdbx_seq_one_letter_code
_entity_poly.pdbx_strand_id
1 'polypeptide(L)'
;MRALSVDDYSHMSKADRRLLDQFAYRYTRLQDDMGARLMPAVLKALGEDIAPLSATDRFTRLEQLGWLPSADEWLTLRQVRN
;
A
#
# COMPACT_ATOMS: atom_id res chain seq x y z
N MET A 1 -12.73 -10.42 14.57
CA MET A 1 -12.82 -11.05 13.25
C MET A 1 -11.86 -12.25 13.26
N ARG A 2 -12.32 -13.48 12.99
CA ARG A 2 -11.46 -14.68 12.99
C ARG A 2 -10.56 -14.66 11.74
N ALA A 3 -9.29 -15.04 11.88
CA ALA A 3 -8.37 -15.19 10.76
C ALA A 3 -8.79 -16.37 9.86
N LEU A 4 -8.69 -16.17 8.54
CA LEU A 4 -8.89 -17.25 7.55
C LEU A 4 -7.79 -18.31 7.72
N SER A 5 -8.21 -19.56 7.85
CA SER A 5 -7.31 -20.71 7.91
C SER A 5 -7.11 -21.33 6.53
N VAL A 6 -6.07 -22.15 6.37
CA VAL A 6 -5.78 -22.87 5.11
C VAL A 6 -6.97 -23.73 4.66
N ASP A 7 -7.71 -24.29 5.61
CA ASP A 7 -8.92 -25.09 5.35
C ASP A 7 -10.06 -24.23 4.76
N ASP A 8 -10.18 -22.97 5.18
CA ASP A 8 -11.16 -22.05 4.62
C ASP A 8 -10.88 -21.80 3.12
N TYR A 9 -9.59 -21.72 2.72
CA TYR A 9 -9.18 -21.56 1.32
C TYR A 9 -9.46 -22.80 0.45
N SER A 10 -9.31 -24.00 1.01
CA SER A 10 -9.56 -25.26 0.28
C SER A 10 -11.06 -25.43 -0.05
N HIS A 11 -11.93 -24.89 0.81
CA HIS A 11 -13.38 -24.92 0.66
C HIS A 11 -14.02 -23.69 -0.01
N MET A 12 -13.25 -22.63 -0.30
CA MET A 12 -13.75 -21.47 -1.03
C MET A 12 -14.28 -21.83 -2.43
N SER A 13 -15.44 -21.28 -2.79
CA SER A 13 -15.99 -21.44 -4.13
C SER A 13 -15.10 -20.75 -5.17
N LYS A 14 -15.21 -21.15 -6.44
CA LYS A 14 -14.51 -20.47 -7.55
C LYS A 14 -14.85 -18.98 -7.62
N ALA A 15 -16.09 -18.61 -7.28
CA ALA A 15 -16.52 -17.21 -7.29
C ALA A 15 -15.81 -16.40 -6.20
N ASP A 16 -15.72 -16.94 -4.98
CA ASP A 16 -15.06 -16.27 -3.85
C ASP A 16 -13.56 -16.11 -4.10
N ARG A 17 -12.90 -17.14 -4.66
CA ARG A 17 -11.48 -17.06 -5.02
C ARG A 17 -11.23 -15.95 -6.05
N ARG A 18 -12.07 -15.87 -7.08
CA ARG A 18 -11.98 -14.83 -8.11
C ARG A 18 -12.18 -13.42 -7.53
N LEU A 19 -13.08 -13.26 -6.56
CA LEU A 19 -13.28 -11.98 -5.88
C LEU A 19 -12.05 -11.58 -5.08
N LEU A 20 -11.45 -12.52 -4.34
CA LEU A 20 -10.23 -12.27 -3.58
C LEU A 20 -9.05 -11.91 -4.48
N ASP A 21 -8.85 -12.65 -5.58
CA ASP A 21 -7.80 -12.34 -6.57
C ASP A 21 -7.98 -10.95 -7.17
N GLN A 22 -9.22 -10.59 -7.51
CA GLN A 22 -9.53 -9.26 -8.04
C GLN A 22 -9.28 -8.16 -6.99
N PHE A 23 -9.62 -8.40 -5.73
CA PHE A 23 -9.33 -7.49 -4.64
C PHE A 23 -7.83 -7.30 -4.48
N ALA A 24 -7.06 -8.39 -4.37
CA ALA A 24 -5.61 -8.35 -4.23
C ALA A 24 -4.96 -7.58 -5.39
N TYR A 25 -5.36 -7.86 -6.63
CA TYR A 25 -4.88 -7.14 -7.81
C TYR A 25 -5.17 -5.64 -7.74
N ARG A 26 -6.40 -5.25 -7.39
CA ARG A 26 -6.78 -3.83 -7.28
C ARG A 26 -6.06 -3.13 -6.14
N TYR A 27 -5.87 -3.81 -5.02
CA TYR A 27 -5.14 -3.31 -3.87
C TYR A 27 -3.68 -3.03 -4.22
N THR A 28 -2.99 -3.99 -4.86
CA THR A 28 -1.61 -3.81 -5.35
C THR A 28 -1.50 -2.61 -6.29
N ARG A 29 -2.41 -2.51 -7.27
CA ARG A 29 -2.41 -1.40 -8.23
C ARG A 29 -2.62 -0.04 -7.54
N LEU A 30 -3.55 0.02 -6.57
CA LEU A 30 -3.78 1.22 -5.78
C LEU A 30 -2.53 1.64 -5.00
N GLN A 31 -1.88 0.70 -4.30
CA GLN A 31 -0.65 0.99 -3.57
C GLN A 31 0.48 1.50 -4.47
N ASP A 32 0.63 0.90 -5.66
CA ASP A 32 1.66 1.30 -6.61
C ASP A 32 1.37 2.70 -7.19
N ASP A 33 0.13 2.98 -7.60
CA ASP A 33 -0.28 4.31 -8.06
C ASP A 33 -0.11 5.37 -6.97
N MET A 34 -0.47 5.05 -5.72
CA MET A 34 -0.29 5.96 -4.59
C MET A 34 1.20 6.24 -4.32
N GLY A 35 2.01 5.19 -4.20
CA GLY A 35 3.43 5.32 -3.86
C GLY A 35 4.29 5.93 -4.97
N ALA A 36 3.99 5.63 -6.24
CA ALA A 36 4.78 6.09 -7.38
C ALA A 36 4.33 7.46 -7.92
N ARG A 37 3.07 7.84 -7.73
CA ARG A 37 2.52 9.07 -8.33
C ARG A 37 1.96 10.04 -7.30
N LEU A 38 1.02 9.60 -6.46
CA LEU A 38 0.33 10.50 -5.53
C LEU A 38 1.28 11.07 -4.49
N MET A 39 2.03 10.22 -3.80
CA MET A 39 2.93 10.62 -2.71
C MET A 39 4.03 11.60 -3.16
N PRO A 40 4.76 11.34 -4.27
CA PRO A 40 5.66 12.33 -4.84
C PRO A 40 4.97 13.64 -5.24
N ALA A 41 3.76 13.57 -5.81
CA ALA A 41 3.02 14.76 -6.21
C ALA A 41 2.61 15.63 -5.01
N VAL A 42 2.19 15.01 -3.90
CA VAL A 42 1.86 15.72 -2.64
C VAL A 42 3.10 16.42 -2.10
N LEU A 43 4.22 15.72 -1.97
CA LEU A 43 5.47 16.33 -1.48
C LEU A 43 5.94 17.48 -2.38
N LYS A 44 5.86 17.31 -3.71
CA LYS A 44 6.19 18.38 -4.66
C LYS A 44 5.25 19.59 -4.51
N ALA A 45 3.96 19.36 -4.28
CA ALA A 45 2.98 20.42 -4.05
C ALA A 45 3.24 21.17 -2.73
N LEU A 46 3.82 20.50 -1.74
CA LEU A 46 4.26 21.10 -0.46
C LEU A 46 5.61 21.82 -0.58
N GLY A 47 6.26 21.80 -1.75
CA GLY A 47 7.55 22.46 -1.99
C GLY A 47 8.77 21.65 -1.56
N GLU A 48 8.61 20.36 -1.26
CA GLU A 48 9.71 19.47 -0.89
C GLU A 48 10.59 19.13 -2.10
N ASP A 49 11.91 19.09 -1.90
CA ASP A 49 12.83 18.50 -2.88
C ASP A 49 12.83 16.98 -2.74
N ILE A 50 12.10 16.33 -3.64
CA ILE A 50 11.91 14.87 -3.64
C ILE A 50 12.92 14.10 -4.48
N ALA A 51 13.74 14.79 -5.29
CA ALA A 51 14.73 14.15 -6.15
C ALA A 51 15.79 13.33 -5.38
N PRO A 52 16.32 13.79 -4.23
CA PRO A 52 17.29 13.02 -3.46
C PRO A 52 16.64 11.92 -2.60
N LEU A 53 15.32 11.95 -2.41
CA LEU A 53 14.63 11.06 -1.47
C LEU A 53 14.40 9.66 -2.08
N SER A 54 14.74 8.62 -1.33
CA SER A 54 14.27 7.27 -1.64
C SER A 54 12.75 7.16 -1.46
N ALA A 55 12.13 6.05 -1.89
CA ALA A 55 10.71 5.84 -1.66
C ALA A 55 10.36 5.79 -0.17
N THR A 56 11.22 5.14 0.63
CA THR A 56 11.07 5.07 2.09
C THR A 56 11.17 6.45 2.72
N ASP A 57 12.18 7.24 2.33
CA ASP A 57 12.35 8.60 2.88
C ASP A 57 11.16 9.51 2.55
N ARG A 58 10.54 9.32 1.38
CA ARG A 58 9.30 10.03 1.03
C ARG A 58 8.15 9.66 1.98
N PHE A 59 8.02 8.41 2.41
CA PHE A 59 6.99 8.02 3.39
C PHE A 59 7.28 8.63 4.76
N THR A 60 8.53 8.54 5.23
CA THR A 60 8.95 9.18 6.48
C THR A 60 8.71 10.70 6.44
N ARG A 61 8.95 11.35 5.29
CA ARG A 61 8.69 12.77 5.13
C ARG A 61 7.20 13.09 5.19
N LEU A 62 6.35 12.30 4.53
CA LEU A 62 4.90 12.47 4.59
C LEU A 62 4.35 12.28 6.01
N GLU A 63 4.93 11.36 6.79
CA GLU A 63 4.58 11.17 8.20
C GLU A 63 4.96 12.39 9.04
N GLN A 64 6.18 12.91 8.90
CA GLN A 64 6.61 14.14 9.58
C GLN A 64 5.74 15.36 9.25
N LEU A 65 5.22 15.42 8.02
CA LEU A 65 4.32 16.48 7.56
C LEU A 65 2.85 16.23 7.94
N GLY A 66 2.53 15.11 8.60
CA GLY A 66 1.18 14.74 9.01
C GLY A 66 0.25 14.26 7.90
N TRP A 67 0.78 13.98 6.70
CA TRP A 67 0.02 13.47 5.56
C TRP A 67 -0.10 11.96 5.52
N LEU A 68 0.76 11.25 6.26
CA LEU A 68 0.72 9.81 6.45
C LEU A 68 0.66 9.51 7.96
N PRO A 69 -0.25 8.65 8.44
CA PRO A 69 -0.32 8.32 9.87
C PRO A 69 0.92 7.59 10.38
N SER A 70 1.50 6.71 9.55
CA SER A 70 2.74 5.97 9.86
C SER A 70 3.41 5.51 8.57
N ALA A 71 4.70 5.83 8.40
CA ALA A 71 5.51 5.31 7.30
C ALA A 71 5.76 3.80 7.45
N ASP A 72 5.96 3.33 8.67
CA ASP A 72 6.19 1.91 8.97
C ASP A 72 4.96 1.06 8.64
N GLU A 73 3.76 1.50 9.02
CA GLU A 73 2.53 0.80 8.65
C GLU A 73 2.37 0.71 7.13
N TRP A 74 2.68 1.78 6.41
CA TRP A 74 2.67 1.78 4.95
C TRP A 74 3.66 0.79 4.35
N LEU A 75 4.86 0.68 4.92
CA LEU A 75 5.87 -0.31 4.51
C LEU A 75 5.41 -1.74 4.78
N THR A 76 4.85 -2.01 5.97
CA THR A 76 4.25 -3.31 6.32
C THR A 76 3.15 -3.70 5.33
N LEU A 77 2.25 -2.77 5.00
CA LEU A 77 1.19 -2.99 4.03
C LEU A 77 1.71 -3.25 2.61
N ARG A 78 2.87 -2.69 2.22
CA ARG A 78 3.52 -2.99 0.94
C ARG A 78 4.25 -4.34 0.94
N GLN A 79 4.66 -4.86 2.09
CA GLN A 79 5.27 -6.21 2.16
C GLN A 79 4.24 -7.30 1.84
N VAL A 80 2.97 -7.09 2.18
CA VAL A 80 1.86 -8.03 1.84
C VAL A 80 1.71 -8.24 0.32
N ARG A 81 2.26 -7.34 -0.50
CA ARG A 81 2.33 -7.47 -1.96
C ARG A 81 3.40 -8.46 -2.44
N ASN A 82 4.52 -8.56 -1.72
CA ASN A 82 5.74 -9.24 -2.17
C ASN A 82 5.77 -10.70 -1.69
#